data_AF-A0A2D7JUM8-F1
#
_entry.id   AF-A0A2D7JUM8-F1
#
_cell.length_a   1.000
_cell.length_b   1.000
_cell.length_c   1.000
_cell.angle_alpha   90.00
_cell.angle_beta   90.00
_cell.angle_gamma   90.00
#
_symmetry.space_group_name_H-M   'P 1'
#
loop_
_entity.id
_entity.type
_entity.pdbx_description
1 polymer ?
#
loop_
_entity_poly.entity_id
_entity_poly.type
_entity_poly.pdbx_seq_one_letter_code
_entity_poly.pdbx_strand_id
1 'polypeptide(L)'
;MDDGLNDDRLGATGRLGRVTDSLMRCLDLFSGMGGISRALRNYCRTVAWCECAEFPRKIIEARMADGLLDRAPLFSDVRELSAEKLREAGVSDVDIICGGFPCQDISTAGNQRGMVANETRSGLFFEIIRLAHELHPQYIFLENVSAITSLGNTLGIVLSSLDEIGCFFVLTTCS
;
A
#
# COMPACT_ATOMS: atom_id res chain seq x y z
N MET A 1 37.07 25.59 31.24
CA MET A 1 35.70 25.86 31.73
C MET A 1 34.80 25.19 30.73
N ASP A 2 34.44 23.97 31.08
CA ASP A 2 33.66 23.03 30.29
C ASP A 2 32.27 23.06 30.92
N ASP A 3 31.35 23.77 30.27
CA ASP A 3 29.98 23.91 30.75
C ASP A 3 29.12 22.90 30.01
N GLY A 4 28.92 21.76 30.67
CA GLY A 4 28.02 20.71 30.24
C GLY A 4 26.58 21.19 30.14
N LEU A 5 25.91 20.75 29.08
CA LEU A 5 24.47 20.66 29.01
C LEU A 5 24.10 19.26 28.55
N ASN A 6 23.78 18.42 29.54
CA ASN A 6 23.01 17.20 29.39
C ASN A 6 21.60 17.56 28.91
N ASP A 7 21.17 16.99 27.79
CA ASP A 7 19.75 16.93 27.42
C ASP A 7 19.32 15.46 27.29
N ASP A 8 19.27 14.78 28.44
CA ASP A 8 18.69 13.45 28.61
C ASP A 8 17.18 13.55 28.82
N ARG A 9 16.39 13.98 27.83
CA ARG A 9 14.92 13.82 27.85
C ARG A 9 14.29 13.77 26.46
N LEU A 10 14.33 12.62 25.79
CA LEU A 10 13.33 12.27 24.77
C LEU A 10 13.18 10.74 24.69
N GLY A 11 12.41 10.19 25.63
CA GLY A 11 11.84 8.85 25.52
C GLY A 11 10.58 8.90 24.65
N ALA A 12 10.69 8.50 23.40
CA ALA A 12 9.61 8.02 22.54
C ALA A 12 10.25 7.22 21.40
N THR A 13 10.20 5.90 21.50
CA THR A 13 10.67 4.96 20.49
C THR A 13 9.73 4.96 19.28
N GLY A 14 9.79 6.01 18.46
CA GLY A 14 9.42 5.95 17.06
C GLY A 14 10.68 5.64 16.28
N ARG A 15 10.65 4.64 15.39
CA ARG A 15 11.74 4.40 14.43
C ARG A 15 11.74 5.61 13.47
N LEU A 16 12.39 6.72 13.86
CA LEU A 16 12.67 7.81 12.93
C LEU A 16 13.46 7.17 11.80
N GLY A 17 12.80 7.00 10.65
CA GLY A 17 13.33 6.24 9.52
C GLY A 17 14.73 6.71 9.18
N ARG A 18 15.61 5.76 8.86
CA ARG A 18 16.84 6.10 8.14
C ARG A 18 16.43 6.81 6.85
N VAL A 19 16.51 8.14 6.84
CA VAL A 19 16.61 8.90 5.60
C VAL A 19 18.05 8.74 5.13
N THR A 20 18.40 7.54 4.70
CA THR A 20 19.52 7.33 3.78
C THR A 20 18.99 7.58 2.38
N ASP A 21 19.87 7.97 1.47
CA ASP A 21 19.67 8.31 0.05
C ASP A 21 19.12 7.14 -0.82
N SER A 22 18.27 6.28 -0.25
CA SER A 22 17.77 5.03 -0.81
C SER A 22 16.26 5.12 -1.05
N LEU A 23 15.83 4.70 -2.23
CA LEU A 23 14.40 4.61 -2.61
C LEU A 23 13.60 3.82 -1.56
N MET A 24 12.38 4.28 -1.28
CA MET A 24 11.44 3.58 -0.40
C MET A 24 11.09 2.21 -0.96
N ARG A 25 11.04 1.19 -0.10
CA ARG A 25 10.70 -0.18 -0.47
C ARG A 25 9.18 -0.32 -0.56
N CYS A 26 8.68 -0.50 -1.78
CA CYS A 26 7.26 -0.49 -2.08
C CYS A 26 6.67 -1.89 -2.24
N LEU A 27 5.59 -2.17 -1.51
CA LEU A 27 4.66 -3.25 -1.80
C LEU A 27 3.53 -2.69 -2.66
N ASP A 28 3.46 -3.10 -3.93
CA ASP A 28 2.42 -2.67 -4.86
C ASP A 28 1.28 -3.72 -4.84
N LEU A 29 0.10 -3.33 -4.36
CA LEU A 29 -1.10 -4.16 -4.25
C LEU A 29 -2.13 -3.75 -5.31
N PHE A 30 -2.87 -4.72 -5.85
CA PHE A 30 -3.80 -4.48 -6.97
C PHE A 30 -3.08 -3.78 -8.11
N SER A 31 -1.87 -4.26 -8.43
CA SER A 31 -0.89 -3.53 -9.23
C SER A 31 -1.34 -3.22 -10.65
N GLY A 32 -2.37 -3.93 -11.14
CA GLY A 32 -2.77 -3.89 -12.53
C GLY A 32 -1.56 -4.21 -13.40
N MET A 33 -1.19 -3.29 -14.29
CA MET A 33 -0.02 -3.44 -15.15
C MET A 33 1.26 -2.78 -14.58
N GLY A 34 1.24 -2.34 -13.32
CA GLY A 34 2.34 -1.65 -12.64
C GLY A 34 2.38 -0.13 -12.88
N GLY A 35 1.23 0.51 -13.11
CA GLY A 35 1.15 1.94 -13.41
C GLY A 35 1.63 2.83 -12.26
N ILE A 36 1.18 2.55 -11.03
CA ILE A 36 1.55 3.31 -9.83
C ILE A 36 3.06 3.21 -9.58
N SER A 37 3.61 2.00 -9.51
CA SER A 37 5.06 1.80 -9.37
C SER A 37 5.87 2.50 -10.47
N ARG A 38 5.41 2.48 -11.73
CA ARG A 38 6.08 3.19 -12.83
C ARG A 38 6.10 4.70 -12.62
N ALA A 39 5.02 5.28 -12.10
CA ALA A 39 4.93 6.69 -11.77
C ALA A 39 5.84 7.07 -10.59
N LEU A 40 5.92 6.19 -9.58
CA LEU A 40 6.70 6.40 -8.36
C LEU A 40 8.16 5.94 -8.43
N ARG A 41 8.65 5.45 -9.57
CA ARG A 41 10.00 4.85 -9.75
C ARG A 41 11.20 5.71 -9.30
N ASN A 42 11.03 7.02 -9.17
CA ASN A 42 12.08 7.94 -8.71
C ASN A 42 12.09 8.10 -7.18
N TYR A 43 11.08 7.58 -6.49
CA TYR A 43 10.89 7.68 -5.04
C TYR A 43 10.83 6.31 -4.38
N CYS A 44 10.36 5.31 -5.13
CA CYS A 44 10.12 3.95 -4.68
C CYS A 44 10.84 2.94 -5.55
N ARG A 45 11.33 1.87 -4.91
CA ARG A 45 11.72 0.62 -5.55
C ARG A 45 10.68 -0.43 -5.18
N THR A 46 10.05 -1.07 -6.15
CA THR A 46 9.05 -2.10 -5.88
C THR A 46 9.74 -3.39 -5.45
N VAL A 47 9.43 -3.86 -4.25
CA VAL A 47 10.03 -5.06 -3.63
C VAL A 47 9.09 -6.26 -3.62
N ALA A 48 7.80 -6.05 -3.88
CA ALA A 48 6.81 -7.09 -4.11
C ALA A 48 5.60 -6.52 -4.86
N TRP A 49 4.96 -7.39 -5.63
CA TRP A 49 3.77 -7.10 -6.42
C TRP A 49 2.65 -8.06 -6.06
N CYS A 50 1.40 -7.60 -6.05
CA CYS A 50 0.25 -8.47 -5.87
C CYS A 50 -0.86 -8.11 -6.86
N GLU A 51 -1.15 -9.01 -7.79
CA GLU A 51 -2.17 -8.82 -8.82
C GLU A 51 -2.85 -10.15 -9.13
N CYS A 52 -4.18 -10.18 -9.14
CA CYS A 52 -4.94 -11.43 -9.31
C CYS A 52 -5.28 -11.76 -10.76
N ALA A 53 -5.38 -10.76 -11.63
CA ALA A 53 -5.73 -10.97 -13.02
C ALA A 53 -4.51 -11.46 -13.83
N GLU A 54 -4.70 -12.54 -14.59
CA GLU A 54 -3.63 -13.17 -15.38
C GLU A 54 -3.03 -12.22 -16.43
N PHE A 55 -3.89 -11.45 -17.12
CA PHE A 55 -3.43 -10.56 -18.19
C PHE A 55 -2.49 -9.46 -17.67
N PRO A 56 -2.85 -8.66 -16.64
CA PRO A 56 -1.94 -7.66 -16.10
C PRO A 56 -0.64 -8.25 -15.51
N ARG A 57 -0.70 -9.44 -14.89
CA ARG A 57 0.52 -10.14 -14.41
C ARG A 57 1.51 -10.43 -15.54
N LYS A 58 1.05 -10.95 -16.67
CA LYS A 58 1.89 -11.17 -17.86
C LYS A 58 2.56 -9.88 -18.34
N ILE A 59 1.85 -8.75 -18.24
CA ILE A 59 2.42 -7.44 -18.58
C ILE A 59 3.49 -7.00 -17.56
N ILE A 60 3.25 -7.21 -16.26
CA ILE A 60 4.26 -6.94 -15.22
C ILE A 60 5.52 -7.77 -15.48
N GLU A 61 5.38 -9.07 -15.69
CA GLU A 61 6.51 -9.99 -15.97
C GLU A 61 7.31 -9.56 -17.20
N ALA A 62 6.63 -9.22 -18.31
CA ALA A 62 7.29 -8.72 -19.52
C ALA A 62 8.05 -7.41 -19.25
N ARG A 63 7.44 -6.47 -18.52
CA ARG A 63 8.09 -5.20 -18.17
C ARG A 63 9.26 -5.36 -17.20
N MET A 64 9.21 -6.33 -16.31
CA MET A 64 10.36 -6.72 -15.48
C MET A 64 11.49 -7.33 -16.32
N ALA A 65 11.14 -8.14 -17.33
CA ALA A 65 12.10 -8.73 -18.25
C ALA A 65 12.84 -7.64 -19.04
N ASP A 66 12.10 -6.64 -19.52
CA ASP A 66 12.60 -5.48 -20.28
C ASP A 66 13.29 -4.41 -19.42
N GLY A 67 13.31 -4.56 -18.09
CA GLY A 67 13.91 -3.58 -17.17
C GLY A 67 13.09 -2.29 -17.01
N LEU A 68 11.82 -2.29 -17.40
CA LEU A 68 10.91 -1.16 -17.24
C LEU A 68 10.26 -1.09 -15.84
N LEU A 69 10.20 -2.23 -15.14
CA LEU A 69 9.75 -2.36 -13.76
C LEU A 69 10.78 -3.14 -12.92
N ASP A 70 10.77 -2.91 -11.61
CA ASP A 70 11.65 -3.63 -10.67
C ASP A 70 11.34 -5.12 -10.65
N ARG A 71 12.39 -5.95 -10.76
CA ARG A 71 12.30 -7.40 -10.55
C ARG A 71 12.06 -7.69 -9.08
N ALA A 72 10.91 -8.30 -8.79
CA ALA A 72 10.49 -8.69 -7.45
C ALA A 72 9.44 -9.81 -7.52
N PRO A 73 9.16 -10.52 -6.40
CA PRO A 73 8.10 -11.53 -6.35
C PRO A 73 6.73 -10.97 -6.76
N LEU A 74 5.97 -11.76 -7.54
CA LEU A 74 4.63 -11.43 -8.02
C LEU A 74 3.60 -12.42 -7.47
N PHE A 75 2.87 -11.98 -6.45
CA PHE A 75 1.80 -12.72 -5.79
C PHE A 75 0.47 -12.57 -6.52
N SER A 76 -0.44 -13.53 -6.29
CA SER A 76 -1.70 -13.68 -7.03
C SER A 76 -2.94 -13.34 -6.24
N ASP A 77 -2.90 -13.38 -4.92
CA ASP A 77 -4.06 -13.06 -4.08
C ASP A 77 -3.59 -12.33 -2.83
N VAL A 78 -4.13 -11.13 -2.63
CA VAL A 78 -3.83 -10.28 -1.47
C VAL A 78 -4.34 -10.91 -0.17
N ARG A 79 -5.43 -11.68 -0.23
CA ARG A 79 -6.00 -12.39 0.93
C ARG A 79 -5.08 -13.46 1.48
N GLU A 80 -4.27 -14.02 0.59
CA GLU A 80 -3.29 -15.03 0.95
C GLU A 80 -1.96 -14.40 1.38
N LEU A 81 -1.71 -13.13 1.09
CA LEU A 81 -0.46 -12.45 1.37
C LEU A 81 -0.33 -12.12 2.86
N SER A 82 0.86 -12.26 3.42
CA SER A 82 1.19 -11.91 4.80
C SER A 82 2.64 -11.42 4.91
N ALA A 83 2.98 -10.79 6.03
CA ALA A 83 4.37 -10.43 6.33
C ALA A 83 5.30 -11.65 6.32
N GLU A 84 4.82 -12.81 6.76
CA GLU A 84 5.59 -14.06 6.71
C GLU A 84 5.88 -14.51 5.28
N LYS A 85 4.87 -14.55 4.40
CA LYS A 85 5.06 -14.92 2.99
C LYS A 85 5.98 -13.96 2.25
N LEU A 86 5.89 -12.66 2.56
CA LEU A 86 6.82 -11.67 2.03
C LEU A 86 8.26 -11.97 2.45
N ARG A 87 8.48 -12.28 3.72
CA ARG A 87 9.80 -12.66 4.26
C ARG A 87 10.33 -13.95 3.62
N GLU A 88 9.49 -14.97 3.44
CA GLU A 88 9.85 -16.22 2.75
C GLU A 88 10.28 -15.96 1.29
N ALA A 89 9.66 -14.98 0.63
CA ALA A 89 10.03 -14.54 -0.70
C ALA A 89 11.24 -13.57 -0.74
N GLY A 90 11.91 -13.34 0.39
CA GLY A 90 13.10 -12.49 0.50
C GLY A 90 12.81 -10.99 0.66
N VAL A 91 11.59 -10.62 1.06
CA VAL A 91 11.19 -9.23 1.29
C VAL A 91 11.19 -8.95 2.80
N SER A 92 12.23 -8.28 3.30
CA SER A 92 12.44 -8.05 4.75
C SER A 92 11.77 -6.80 5.31
N ASP A 93 11.65 -5.74 4.49
CA ASP A 93 11.15 -4.43 4.90
C ASP A 93 10.23 -3.85 3.81
N VAL A 94 9.17 -3.16 4.23
CA VAL A 94 8.23 -2.42 3.39
C VAL A 94 8.03 -1.03 4.01
N ASP A 95 8.49 0.01 3.33
CA ASP A 95 8.38 1.39 3.79
C ASP A 95 7.05 2.02 3.36
N ILE A 96 6.53 1.58 2.20
CA ILE A 96 5.30 2.08 1.59
C ILE A 96 4.45 0.97 1.00
N ILE A 97 3.14 1.02 1.27
CA ILE A 97 2.14 0.22 0.55
C ILE A 97 1.48 1.11 -0.50
N CYS A 98 1.49 0.68 -1.75
CA CYS A 98 0.81 1.35 -2.85
C CYS A 98 -0.33 0.48 -3.37
N GLY A 99 -1.42 1.06 -3.89
CA GLY A 99 -2.39 0.26 -4.62
C GLY A 99 -3.64 0.97 -5.12
N GLY A 100 -4.25 0.39 -6.16
CA GLY A 100 -5.51 0.83 -6.76
C GLY A 100 -6.64 -0.15 -6.47
N PHE A 101 -7.21 -0.12 -5.26
CA PHE A 101 -8.13 -1.16 -4.83
C PHE A 101 -9.49 -1.10 -5.55
N PRO A 102 -10.12 -2.26 -5.84
CA PRO A 102 -11.35 -2.34 -6.61
C PRO A 102 -12.53 -1.56 -6.00
N CYS A 103 -13.17 -0.72 -6.82
CA CYS A 103 -14.28 0.16 -6.42
C CYS A 103 -15.66 -0.29 -6.96
N GLN A 104 -15.76 -1.48 -7.56
CA GLN A 104 -16.94 -1.86 -8.35
C GLN A 104 -18.23 -1.90 -7.53
N ASP A 105 -18.18 -2.39 -6.29
CA ASP A 105 -19.37 -2.61 -5.47
C ASP A 105 -19.88 -1.33 -4.79
N ILE A 106 -19.03 -0.30 -4.72
CA ILE A 106 -19.37 0.99 -4.10
C ILE A 106 -20.44 1.71 -4.96
N SER A 107 -20.42 1.54 -6.28
CA SER A 107 -21.37 2.17 -7.22
C SER A 107 -22.80 1.61 -7.16
N THR A 108 -22.95 0.36 -6.71
CA THR A 108 -24.24 -0.37 -6.76
C THR A 108 -24.83 -0.59 -5.37
N ALA A 109 -23.98 -0.65 -4.33
CA ALA A 109 -24.39 -0.92 -2.97
C ALA A 109 -24.69 0.39 -2.20
N GLY A 110 -25.94 0.83 -2.24
CA GLY A 110 -26.41 1.84 -1.30
C GLY A 110 -26.23 1.38 0.16
N ASN A 111 -26.01 2.35 1.06
CA ASN A 111 -26.02 2.16 2.52
C ASN A 111 -24.87 1.31 3.10
N GLN A 112 -23.61 1.66 2.80
CA GLN A 112 -22.38 1.06 3.37
C GLN A 112 -22.14 -0.44 3.05
N ARG A 113 -23.07 -1.12 2.37
CA ARG A 113 -22.94 -2.54 2.00
C ARG A 113 -21.83 -2.82 0.97
N GLY A 114 -21.27 -1.78 0.35
CA GLY A 114 -20.18 -1.92 -0.61
C GLY A 114 -18.81 -2.17 0.04
N MET A 115 -18.62 -1.84 1.32
CA MET A 115 -17.35 -1.97 2.04
C MET A 115 -17.48 -2.98 3.19
N VAL A 116 -17.73 -4.24 2.86
CA VAL A 116 -17.84 -5.31 3.86
C VAL A 116 -16.71 -6.30 3.63
N ALA A 117 -15.86 -6.45 4.65
CA ALA A 117 -14.73 -7.37 4.62
C ALA A 117 -15.19 -8.77 4.23
N ASN A 118 -14.45 -9.42 3.33
CA ASN A 118 -14.74 -10.77 2.80
C ASN A 118 -16.07 -10.96 2.05
N GLU A 119 -16.93 -9.94 1.94
CA GLU A 119 -18.22 -10.04 1.27
C GLU A 119 -18.27 -9.27 -0.05
N THR A 120 -17.50 -8.18 -0.18
CA THR A 120 -17.44 -7.36 -1.40
C THR A 120 -16.03 -7.27 -1.97
N ARG A 121 -15.93 -6.99 -3.28
CA ARG A 121 -14.67 -6.65 -3.94
C ARG A 121 -14.07 -5.39 -3.31
N SER A 122 -14.87 -4.39 -2.99
CA SER A 122 -14.36 -3.20 -2.31
C SER A 122 -13.99 -3.45 -0.84
N GLY A 123 -14.48 -4.55 -0.25
CA GLY A 123 -13.99 -5.10 1.01
C GLY A 123 -12.52 -5.55 0.96
N LEU A 124 -11.91 -5.70 -0.22
CA LEU A 124 -10.46 -5.95 -0.34
C LEU A 124 -9.61 -4.78 0.14
N PHE A 125 -10.19 -3.60 0.35
CA PHE A 125 -9.54 -2.52 1.09
C PHE A 125 -9.06 -2.98 2.48
N PHE A 126 -9.84 -3.81 3.18
CA PHE A 126 -9.46 -4.28 4.51
C PHE A 126 -8.24 -5.22 4.49
N GLU A 127 -7.91 -5.82 3.35
CA GLU A 127 -6.65 -6.56 3.20
C GLU A 127 -5.43 -5.64 3.17
N ILE A 128 -5.58 -4.41 2.66
CA ILE A 128 -4.55 -3.37 2.77
C ILE A 128 -4.34 -3.02 4.24
N ILE A 129 -5.43 -2.81 4.98
CA ILE A 129 -5.38 -2.49 6.41
C ILE A 129 -4.75 -3.63 7.22
N ARG A 130 -5.13 -4.88 6.95
CA ARG A 130 -4.52 -6.07 7.56
C ARG A 130 -3.01 -6.11 7.31
N LEU A 131 -2.59 -5.97 6.06
CA LEU A 131 -1.17 -5.95 5.71
C LEU A 131 -0.42 -4.77 6.34
N ALA A 132 -1.06 -3.60 6.44
CA ALA A 132 -0.47 -2.44 7.11
C ALA A 132 -0.24 -2.70 8.61
N HIS A 133 -1.15 -3.38 9.30
CA HIS A 133 -0.94 -3.81 10.69
C HIS A 133 0.16 -4.85 10.84
N GLU A 134 0.36 -5.73 9.86
CA GLU A 134 1.46 -6.71 9.92
C GLU A 134 2.82 -6.05 9.62
N LEU A 135 2.87 -5.17 8.63
CA LEU A 135 4.11 -4.63 8.07
C LEU A 135 4.55 -3.30 8.70
N HIS A 136 3.62 -2.57 9.32
CA HIS A 136 3.85 -1.23 9.90
C HIS A 136 4.57 -0.26 8.93
N PRO A 137 4.05 -0.06 7.70
CA PRO A 137 4.69 0.83 6.75
C PRO A 137 4.66 2.28 7.25
N GLN A 138 5.63 3.08 6.84
CA GLN A 138 5.63 4.52 7.14
C GLN A 138 4.60 5.27 6.29
N TYR A 139 4.34 4.78 5.07
CA TYR A 139 3.49 5.42 4.09
C TYR A 139 2.45 4.47 3.49
N ILE A 140 1.28 5.00 3.16
CA ILE A 140 0.28 4.35 2.32
C ILE A 140 -0.12 5.29 1.19
N PHE A 141 -0.02 4.84 -0.06
CA PHE A 141 -0.45 5.59 -1.23
C PHE A 141 -1.54 4.81 -1.98
N LEU A 142 -2.77 5.33 -1.99
CA LEU A 142 -3.89 4.70 -2.67
C LEU A 142 -4.41 5.58 -3.80
N GLU A 143 -4.73 4.93 -4.92
CA GLU A 143 -5.42 5.55 -6.04
C GLU A 143 -6.81 4.92 -6.17
N ASN A 144 -7.81 5.74 -6.48
CA ASN A 144 -9.15 5.26 -6.75
C ASN A 144 -9.92 6.20 -7.70
N VAL A 145 -11.05 5.76 -8.23
CA VAL A 145 -11.92 6.64 -9.03
C VAL A 145 -12.62 7.69 -8.16
N SER A 146 -12.94 8.86 -8.71
CA SER A 146 -13.64 9.96 -8.02
C SER A 146 -14.95 9.56 -7.34
N ALA A 147 -15.59 8.48 -7.83
CA ALA A 147 -16.81 7.91 -7.24
C ALA A 147 -16.67 7.60 -5.74
N ILE A 148 -15.45 7.32 -5.25
CA ILE A 148 -15.19 7.09 -3.81
C ILE A 148 -15.58 8.29 -2.92
N THR A 149 -15.53 9.51 -3.46
CA THR A 149 -15.85 10.75 -2.73
C THR A 149 -17.35 11.01 -2.61
N SER A 150 -18.15 10.40 -3.48
CA SER A 150 -19.58 10.74 -3.65
C SER A 150 -20.53 9.64 -3.16
N LEU A 151 -20.00 8.50 -2.70
CA LEU A 151 -20.80 7.31 -2.39
C LEU A 151 -20.85 7.03 -0.87
N GLY A 152 -21.91 7.55 -0.23
CA GLY A 152 -22.21 7.30 1.19
C GLY A 152 -21.07 7.71 2.12
N ASN A 153 -20.81 6.90 3.17
CA ASN A 153 -19.71 7.12 4.11
C ASN A 153 -18.42 6.36 3.73
N THR A 154 -18.25 5.99 2.46
CA THR A 154 -17.11 5.16 2.02
C THR A 154 -15.78 5.86 2.25
N LEU A 155 -15.68 7.14 1.86
CA LEU A 155 -14.50 7.96 2.13
C LEU A 155 -14.23 8.07 3.64
N GLY A 156 -15.28 8.25 4.45
CA GLY A 156 -15.15 8.31 5.91
C GLY A 156 -14.57 7.02 6.49
N ILE A 157 -15.06 5.84 6.07
CA ILE A 157 -14.53 4.53 6.48
C ILE A 157 -13.06 4.40 6.08
N VAL A 158 -12.71 4.73 4.84
CA VAL A 158 -11.33 4.63 4.35
C VAL A 158 -10.39 5.53 5.16
N LEU A 159 -10.76 6.80 5.35
CA LEU A 159 -9.95 7.76 6.10
C LEU A 159 -9.80 7.35 7.57
N SER A 160 -10.89 6.91 8.23
CA SER A 160 -10.83 6.44 9.62
C SER A 160 -9.96 5.20 9.77
N SER A 161 -10.09 4.21 8.89
CA SER A 161 -9.24 3.00 8.93
C SER A 161 -7.76 3.31 8.68
N LEU A 162 -7.44 4.30 7.84
CA LEU A 162 -6.06 4.73 7.61
C LEU A 162 -5.48 5.51 8.79
N ASP A 163 -6.30 6.36 9.43
CA ASP A 163 -5.92 7.12 10.62
C ASP A 163 -5.61 6.19 11.81
N GLU A 164 -6.40 5.12 12.00
CA GLU A 164 -6.20 4.11 13.05
C GLU A 164 -4.87 3.35 12.93
N ILE A 165 -4.29 3.24 11.73
CA ILE A 165 -2.97 2.61 11.52
C ILE A 165 -1.84 3.49 12.08
N GLY A 166 -2.02 4.82 12.10
CA GLY A 166 -0.99 5.76 12.55
C GLY A 166 0.17 5.96 11.54
N CYS A 167 -0.10 5.79 10.24
CA CYS A 167 0.86 6.03 9.16
C CYS A 167 0.53 7.31 8.38
N PHE A 168 1.50 7.81 7.59
CA PHE A 168 1.20 8.88 6.64
C PHE A 168 0.49 8.29 5.41
N PHE A 169 -0.66 8.83 5.04
CA PHE A 169 -1.40 8.32 3.89
C PHE A 169 -1.73 9.41 2.87
N VAL A 170 -1.81 9.01 1.61
CA VAL A 170 -2.30 9.82 0.49
C VAL A 170 -3.33 9.00 -0.27
N LEU A 171 -4.53 9.56 -0.45
CA LEU A 171 -5.57 9.02 -1.32
C LEU A 171 -5.77 9.98 -2.49
N THR A 172 -5.52 9.50 -3.71
CA THR A 172 -5.73 10.28 -4.94
C THR A 172 -6.95 9.79 -5.69
N THR A 173 -7.61 10.69 -6.43
CA THR A 173 -8.72 10.29 -7.30
C THR A 173 -8.62 10.86 -8.71
N CYS A 174 -8.95 10.05 -9.72
CA CYS A 174 -9.09 10.53 -11.10
C CYS A 174 -10.39 11.30 -11.28
N SER A 175 -10.29 12.53 -11.78
CA SER A 175 -11.41 13.43 -12.14
C SER A 175 -11.88 13.17 -13.57
#